data_AF-A0A812L041-F1
#
_entry.id   AF-A0A812L041-F1
#
_cell.length_a   1.000
_cell.length_b   1.000
_cell.length_c   1.000
_cell.angle_alpha   90.00
_cell.angle_beta   90.00
_cell.angle_gamma   90.00
#
_symmetry.space_group_name_H-M   'P 1'
#
loop_
_entity.id
_entity.type
_entity.pdbx_description
1 polymer ?
#
loop_
_entity_poly.entity_id
_entity_poly.type
_entity_poly.pdbx_seq_one_letter_code
_entity_poly.pdbx_strand_id
1 'polypeptide(L)'
;MKMLIELINDSDLTFQLDGEWLKAGEFKSEKSTAIAPKTTTTVEITPSTVEGISGVAWWVDTTGRNVYISMAMTRPRLGRSFFTCHAGVPPPNLKTALSSAAKLETSQEPGSFTGAGPGCEWVGTDDGVAVRILPELEEFEPLSAADLSPKDVGEEPVNASGAECTEIVPEAQPGYPARKDEGGDFMALTRPKGVYRWMRFPGFHSPREWQEDW
;
A
#
# COMPACT_ATOMS: atom_id res chain seq x y z
N MET A 1 -1.92 20.95 10.92
CA MET A 1 -2.64 19.66 10.89
C MET A 1 -1.64 18.61 10.44
N LYS A 2 -1.46 17.53 11.19
CA LYS A 2 -0.60 16.39 10.86
C LYS A 2 -1.37 15.11 11.19
N MET A 3 -0.92 13.97 10.69
CA MET A 3 -1.44 12.66 11.08
C MET A 3 -0.29 11.82 11.63
N LEU A 4 -0.39 11.41 12.89
CA LEU A 4 0.51 10.47 13.51
C LEU A 4 -0.05 9.06 13.36
N ILE A 5 0.75 8.16 12.83
CA ILE A 5 0.43 6.74 12.76
C ILE A 5 1.37 6.02 13.70
N GLU A 6 0.85 5.53 14.81
CA GLU A 6 1.57 4.71 15.78
C GLU A 6 1.40 3.25 15.39
N LEU A 7 2.49 2.54 15.13
CA LEU A 7 2.53 1.16 14.68
C LEU A 7 3.12 0.31 15.80
N ILE A 8 2.26 -0.45 16.47
CA ILE A 8 2.61 -1.39 17.53
C ILE A 8 2.80 -2.76 16.86
N ASN A 9 4.05 -3.20 16.74
CA ASN A 9 4.37 -4.44 16.07
C ASN A 9 4.50 -5.60 17.06
N ASP A 10 3.45 -6.40 17.22
CA ASP A 10 3.49 -7.60 18.07
C ASP A 10 4.03 -8.83 17.33
N SER A 11 4.41 -8.71 16.05
CA SER A 11 5.06 -9.80 15.30
C SER A 11 6.56 -9.89 15.58
N ASP A 12 7.17 -10.98 15.12
CA ASP A 12 8.63 -11.19 15.13
C ASP A 12 9.31 -10.69 13.85
N LEU A 13 8.56 -10.05 12.95
CA LEU A 13 9.06 -9.55 11.67
C LEU A 13 9.51 -8.09 11.77
N THR A 14 10.55 -7.77 11.02
CA THR A 14 10.94 -6.38 10.74
C THR A 14 10.37 -5.99 9.39
N PHE A 15 9.73 -4.84 9.32
CA PHE A 15 9.16 -4.31 8.08
C PHE A 15 9.91 -3.07 7.62
N GLN A 16 10.14 -2.96 6.31
CA GLN A 16 10.74 -1.79 5.69
C GLN A 16 9.74 -1.15 4.73
N LEU A 17 9.70 0.19 4.71
CA LEU A 17 8.89 0.93 3.77
C LEU A 17 9.30 0.55 2.35
N ASP A 18 8.37 -0.02 1.59
CA ASP A 18 8.59 -0.48 0.22
C ASP A 18 8.08 0.56 -0.78
N GLY A 19 6.94 1.19 -0.48
CA GLY A 19 6.43 2.27 -1.31
C GLY A 19 5.26 3.03 -0.73
N GLU A 20 4.96 4.14 -1.39
CA GLU A 20 3.87 5.04 -1.05
C GLU A 20 3.24 5.63 -2.31
N TRP A 21 1.96 5.95 -2.21
CA TRP A 21 1.25 6.74 -3.21
C TRP A 21 0.32 7.71 -2.50
N LEU A 22 0.83 8.93 -2.27
CA LEU A 22 0.09 10.02 -1.66
C LEU A 22 -0.46 10.95 -2.75
N LYS A 23 -1.80 11.11 -2.77
CA LYS A 23 -2.46 12.16 -3.55
C LYS A 23 -2.29 13.53 -2.91
N ALA A 24 -2.32 13.56 -1.58
CA ALA A 24 -2.07 14.74 -0.77
C ALA A 24 -1.34 14.33 0.52
N GLY A 25 -0.38 15.14 0.95
CA GLY A 25 0.48 14.85 2.09
C GLY A 25 1.89 14.40 1.70
N GLU A 26 2.77 14.36 2.70
CA GLU A 26 4.17 13.95 2.60
C GLU A 26 4.64 13.37 3.96
N PHE A 27 5.43 12.31 3.91
CA PHE A 27 6.10 11.76 5.09
C PHE A 27 7.22 12.68 5.55
N LYS A 28 7.29 12.93 6.86
CA LYS A 28 8.29 13.84 7.44
C LYS A 28 9.62 13.17 7.76
N SER A 29 9.62 11.85 8.00
CA SER A 29 10.85 11.09 8.28
C SER A 29 11.65 10.82 7.01
N GLU A 30 12.97 10.64 7.16
CA GLU A 30 13.74 9.97 6.12
C GLU A 30 13.05 8.62 5.82
N LYS A 31 12.92 8.30 4.52
CA LYS A 31 12.18 7.15 3.98
C LYS A 31 12.63 5.78 4.50
N SER A 32 13.56 5.73 5.44
CA SER A 32 14.07 4.58 6.19
C SER A 32 13.23 4.22 7.42
N THR A 33 11.91 4.43 7.39
CA THR A 33 11.06 4.11 8.56
C THR A 33 10.82 2.60 8.65
N ALA A 34 11.79 1.90 9.23
CA ALA A 34 11.68 0.50 9.59
C ALA A 34 10.77 0.34 10.82
N ILE A 35 10.00 -0.74 10.83
CA ILE A 35 9.14 -1.15 11.94
C ILE A 35 9.80 -2.40 12.53
N ALA A 36 10.48 -2.24 13.67
CA ALA A 36 11.18 -3.34 14.33
C ALA A 36 10.19 -4.29 15.05
N PRO A 37 10.54 -5.56 15.25
CA PRO A 37 9.71 -6.52 15.95
C PRO A 37 9.54 -6.15 17.42
N LYS A 38 8.35 -6.36 17.99
CA LYS A 38 8.02 -6.07 19.39
C LYS A 38 8.30 -4.61 19.79
N THR A 39 8.14 -3.68 18.85
CA THR A 39 8.35 -2.25 19.10
C THR A 39 7.18 -1.42 18.62
N THR A 40 7.12 -0.19 19.13
CA THR A 40 6.20 0.84 18.66
C THR A 40 6.98 1.84 17.81
N THR A 41 6.57 2.00 16.55
CA THR A 41 7.13 2.98 15.61
C THR A 41 6.09 4.06 15.32
N THR A 42 6.48 5.34 15.41
CA THR A 42 5.60 6.45 15.02
C THR A 42 6.00 7.00 13.66
N VAL A 43 5.01 7.18 12.80
CA VAL A 43 5.17 7.78 11.47
C VAL A 43 4.37 9.08 11.42
N GLU A 44 4.99 10.16 10.96
CA GLU A 44 4.35 11.47 10.82
C GLU A 44 4.11 11.79 9.35
N ILE A 45 2.84 12.01 9.00
CA ILE A 45 2.42 12.51 7.68
C ILE A 45 1.93 13.95 7.84
N THR A 46 2.48 14.84 7.04
CA THR A 46 2.11 16.26 7.02
C THR A 46 1.39 16.59 5.71
N PRO A 47 0.41 17.50 5.71
CA PRO A 47 -0.29 17.90 4.50
C PRO A 47 0.63 18.74 3.60
N SER A 48 0.76 18.35 2.34
CA SER A 48 1.50 19.11 1.33
C SER A 48 0.61 20.11 0.56
N THR A 49 -0.72 19.97 0.65
CA THR A 49 -1.70 20.83 -0.03
C THR A 49 -2.80 21.32 0.93
N VAL A 50 -3.74 22.09 0.40
CA VAL A 50 -4.95 22.53 1.12
C VAL A 50 -5.96 21.39 1.32
N GLU A 51 -5.86 20.30 0.56
CA GLU A 51 -6.82 19.18 0.62
C GLU A 51 -6.65 18.34 1.90
N GLY A 52 -5.46 18.37 2.51
CA GLY A 52 -5.12 17.60 3.71
C GLY A 52 -4.20 16.44 3.40
N ILE A 53 -4.53 15.24 3.89
CA ILE A 53 -3.78 14.00 3.68
C ILE A 53 -4.70 12.99 2.97
N SER A 54 -4.20 12.31 1.94
CA SER A 54 -4.92 11.25 1.23
C SER A 54 -3.93 10.38 0.48
N GLY A 55 -3.96 9.06 0.70
CA GLY A 55 -3.09 8.14 -0.02
C GLY A 55 -2.99 6.76 0.59
N VAL A 56 -2.04 6.00 0.07
CA VAL A 56 -1.69 4.67 0.55
C VAL A 56 -0.19 4.57 0.81
N ALA A 57 0.20 3.68 1.73
CA ALA A 57 1.60 3.35 1.99
C ALA A 57 1.70 1.87 2.37
N TRP A 58 2.83 1.24 2.04
CA TRP A 58 3.04 -0.15 2.35
C TRP A 58 4.50 -0.46 2.71
N TRP A 59 4.62 -1.44 3.60
CA TRP A 59 5.87 -2.00 4.07
C TRP A 59 5.91 -3.48 3.70
N VAL A 60 7.11 -4.00 3.53
CA VAL A 60 7.37 -5.41 3.28
C VAL A 60 8.32 -5.93 4.36
N ASP A 61 8.15 -7.18 4.78
CA ASP A 61 9.09 -7.79 5.69
C ASP A 61 10.49 -7.87 5.06
N THR A 62 11.52 -7.71 5.87
CA THR A 62 12.90 -7.66 5.38
C THR A 62 13.50 -9.03 5.08
N THR A 63 12.89 -10.11 5.57
CA THR A 63 13.48 -11.46 5.60
C THR A 63 13.03 -12.29 4.41
N GLY A 64 11.74 -12.61 4.32
CA GLY A 64 11.11 -13.39 3.26
C GLY A 64 10.57 -12.53 2.11
N ARG A 65 10.27 -11.26 2.38
CA ARG A 65 9.63 -10.32 1.44
C ARG A 65 8.28 -10.83 0.90
N ASN A 66 7.55 -11.51 1.76
CA ASN A 66 6.28 -12.16 1.51
C ASN A 66 5.19 -11.74 2.51
N VAL A 67 5.49 -10.90 3.50
CA VAL A 67 4.49 -10.36 4.43
C VAL A 67 4.44 -8.85 4.27
N TYR A 68 3.25 -8.31 4.05
CA TYR A 68 3.06 -6.89 3.79
C TYR A 68 2.27 -6.23 4.91
N ILE A 69 2.59 -4.97 5.20
CA ILE A 69 1.68 -4.05 5.90
C ILE A 69 1.24 -3.03 4.87
N SER A 70 -0.06 -2.83 4.71
CA SER A 70 -0.58 -1.83 3.79
C SER A 70 -1.66 -1.00 4.46
N MET A 71 -1.59 0.30 4.24
CA MET A 71 -2.50 1.27 4.84
C MET A 71 -3.08 2.17 3.77
N ALA A 72 -4.36 2.48 3.90
CA ALA A 72 -5.03 3.51 3.13
C ALA A 72 -5.67 4.51 4.08
N MET A 73 -5.39 5.79 3.85
CA MET A 73 -5.70 6.84 4.82
C MET A 73 -6.14 8.12 4.15
N THR A 74 -7.09 8.80 4.79
CA THR A 74 -7.49 10.16 4.46
C THR A 74 -7.71 10.97 5.73
N ARG A 75 -7.20 12.20 5.74
CA ARG A 75 -7.38 13.19 6.80
C ARG A 75 -7.56 14.57 6.16
N PRO A 76 -8.77 14.88 5.64
CA PRO A 76 -9.02 16.15 4.97
C PRO A 76 -9.05 17.30 5.98
N ARG A 77 -8.70 18.53 5.55
CA ARG A 77 -8.77 19.71 6.46
C ARG A 77 -10.17 19.98 6.99
N LEU A 78 -11.17 19.70 6.16
CA LEU A 78 -12.59 19.81 6.48
C LEU A 78 -13.23 18.46 6.19
N GLY A 79 -13.99 17.93 7.14
CA GLY A 79 -14.72 16.68 6.99
C GLY A 79 -14.21 15.57 7.89
N ARG A 80 -14.47 14.33 7.47
CA ARG A 80 -14.20 13.12 8.25
C ARG A 80 -12.93 12.44 7.73
N SER A 81 -12.21 11.81 8.64
CA SER A 81 -11.05 10.98 8.32
C SER A 81 -11.48 9.55 8.07
N PHE A 82 -10.77 8.85 7.21
CA PHE A 82 -11.00 7.44 6.89
C PHE A 82 -9.69 6.69 6.93
N PHE A 83 -9.74 5.44 7.38
CA PHE A 83 -8.56 4.62 7.56
C PHE A 83 -8.88 3.13 7.38
N THR A 84 -7.94 2.39 6.80
CA THR A 84 -7.92 0.93 6.79
C THR A 84 -6.48 0.45 6.76
N CYS A 85 -6.23 -0.69 7.40
CA CYS A 85 -4.93 -1.35 7.45
C CYS A 85 -5.11 -2.84 7.18
N HIS A 86 -4.11 -3.45 6.54
CA HIS A 86 -3.96 -4.89 6.36
C HIS A 86 -2.52 -5.25 6.70
N ALA A 87 -2.32 -6.35 7.41
CA ALA A 87 -1.03 -6.96 7.65
C ALA A 87 -1.09 -8.46 7.27
N GLY A 88 -0.09 -8.96 6.56
CA GLY A 88 -0.12 -10.26 5.91
C GLY A 88 -0.28 -10.14 4.40
N VAL A 89 -1.32 -10.80 3.86
CA VAL A 89 -1.66 -10.75 2.43
C VAL A 89 -2.18 -9.35 2.06
N PRO A 90 -1.54 -8.64 1.11
CA PRO A 90 -2.00 -7.32 0.70
C PRO A 90 -3.32 -7.43 -0.07
N PRO A 91 -4.19 -6.40 -0.02
CA PRO A 91 -5.37 -6.37 -0.85
C PRO A 91 -4.98 -6.33 -2.35
N PRO A 92 -5.75 -6.96 -3.24
CA PRO A 92 -5.43 -7.06 -4.66
C PRO A 92 -5.34 -5.68 -5.35
N ASN A 93 -5.98 -4.66 -4.77
CA ASN A 93 -5.87 -3.29 -5.24
C ASN A 93 -5.90 -2.29 -4.07
N LEU A 94 -4.77 -1.65 -3.80
CA LEU A 94 -4.65 -0.64 -2.75
C LEU A 94 -5.47 0.62 -3.03
N LYS A 95 -5.72 0.96 -4.30
CA LYS A 95 -6.55 2.13 -4.64
C LYS A 95 -8.01 1.90 -4.29
N THR A 96 -8.52 0.68 -4.47
CA THR A 96 -9.89 0.36 -4.04
C THR A 96 -9.98 0.33 -2.52
N ALA A 97 -8.93 -0.13 -1.83
CA ALA A 97 -8.87 -0.09 -0.37
C ALA A 97 -9.00 1.35 0.18
N LEU A 98 -8.43 2.35 -0.51
CA LEU A 98 -8.63 3.76 -0.15
C LEU A 98 -10.09 4.21 -0.30
N SER A 99 -10.76 3.79 -1.37
CA SER A 99 -12.17 4.12 -1.60
C SER A 99 -13.11 3.40 -0.62
N SER A 100 -12.73 2.24 -0.11
CA SER A 100 -13.49 1.44 0.85
C SER A 100 -13.05 1.65 2.31
N ALA A 101 -12.16 2.60 2.58
CA ALA A 101 -11.65 2.84 3.92
C ALA A 101 -12.81 3.19 4.87
N ALA A 102 -12.81 2.58 6.06
CA ALA A 102 -13.83 2.84 7.06
C ALA A 102 -13.65 4.25 7.63
N LYS A 103 -14.77 4.86 8.06
CA LYS A 103 -14.69 6.12 8.80
C LYS A 103 -13.85 5.89 10.05
N LEU A 104 -12.88 6.77 10.28
CA LEU A 104 -12.04 6.70 11.46
C LEU A 104 -12.86 7.13 12.68
N GLU A 105 -13.05 6.20 13.61
CA GLU A 105 -13.72 6.44 14.89
C GLU A 105 -12.66 6.63 15.98
N THR A 106 -12.83 7.68 16.77
CA THR A 106 -11.94 7.99 17.89
C THR A 106 -12.46 7.30 19.13
N SER A 107 -11.64 6.49 19.78
CA SER A 107 -11.94 5.96 21.11
C SER A 107 -11.29 6.82 22.17
N GLN A 108 -11.98 7.03 23.30
CA GLN A 108 -11.40 7.65 24.50
C GLN A 108 -10.86 6.60 25.48
N GLU A 109 -11.11 5.31 25.23
CA GLU A 109 -10.66 4.22 26.09
C GLU A 109 -9.30 3.68 25.63
N PRO A 110 -8.28 3.67 26.50
CA PRO A 110 -6.97 3.12 26.18
C PRO A 110 -7.07 1.64 25.83
N GLY A 111 -6.45 1.22 24.72
CA GLY A 111 -6.42 -0.18 24.28
C GLY A 111 -7.71 -0.70 23.65
N SER A 112 -8.70 0.17 23.43
CA SER A 112 -9.93 -0.20 22.71
C SER A 112 -9.74 0.04 21.21
N PHE A 113 -9.55 -1.04 20.45
CA PHE A 113 -9.45 -1.01 18.99
C PHE A 113 -10.85 -1.04 18.36
N THR A 114 -11.16 -0.02 17.54
CA THR A 114 -12.50 0.18 16.97
C THR A 114 -12.61 -0.30 15.53
N GLY A 115 -11.48 -0.51 14.85
CA GLY A 115 -11.40 -1.08 13.52
C GLY A 115 -10.48 -2.29 13.48
N ALA A 116 -10.74 -3.19 12.55
CA ALA A 116 -9.94 -4.38 12.33
C ALA A 116 -9.84 -4.70 10.83
N GLY A 117 -8.73 -5.32 10.47
CA GLY A 117 -8.45 -5.85 9.13
C GLY A 117 -7.63 -7.13 9.25
N PRO A 118 -7.30 -7.78 8.12
CA PRO A 118 -6.41 -8.93 8.15
C PRO A 118 -5.11 -8.61 8.88
N GLY A 119 -4.75 -9.45 9.86
CA GLY A 119 -3.50 -9.35 10.64
C GLY A 119 -3.31 -8.08 11.47
N CYS A 120 -4.32 -7.20 11.60
CA CYS A 120 -4.15 -5.96 12.35
C CYS A 120 -5.47 -5.39 12.91
N GLU A 121 -5.32 -4.56 13.94
CA GLU A 121 -6.40 -3.80 14.56
C GLU A 121 -5.98 -2.33 14.72
N TRP A 122 -6.92 -1.40 14.72
CA TRP A 122 -6.60 0.03 14.82
C TRP A 122 -7.67 0.83 15.56
N VAL A 123 -7.26 2.01 16.02
CA VAL A 123 -8.11 2.99 16.70
C VAL A 123 -7.73 4.39 16.27
N GLY A 124 -8.73 5.25 16.08
CA GLY A 124 -8.50 6.68 15.88
C GLY A 124 -8.08 7.34 17.18
N THR A 125 -7.08 8.21 17.11
CA THR A 125 -6.64 9.09 18.20
C THR A 125 -6.87 10.55 17.80
N ASP A 126 -6.76 11.48 18.74
CA ASP A 126 -6.88 12.92 18.44
C ASP A 126 -5.85 13.35 17.37
N ASP A 127 -4.64 12.81 17.45
CA ASP A 127 -3.52 13.14 16.58
C ASP A 127 -3.35 12.20 15.38
N GLY A 128 -4.10 11.11 15.28
CA GLY A 128 -4.10 10.23 14.11
C GLY A 128 -4.67 8.84 14.38
N VAL A 129 -3.83 7.80 14.29
CA VAL A 129 -4.25 6.40 14.39
C VAL A 129 -3.20 5.60 15.14
N ALA A 130 -3.62 4.73 16.05
CA ALA A 130 -2.79 3.65 16.58
C ALA A 130 -3.19 2.34 15.92
N VAL A 131 -2.22 1.62 15.36
CA VAL A 131 -2.37 0.36 14.63
C VAL A 131 -1.56 -0.68 15.37
N ARG A 132 -2.17 -1.83 15.64
CA ARG A 132 -1.50 -2.99 16.20
C ARG A 132 -1.43 -4.09 15.16
N ILE A 133 -0.21 -4.50 14.84
CA ILE A 133 0.10 -5.62 13.95
C ILE A 133 0.12 -6.88 14.81
N LEU A 134 -0.69 -7.86 14.47
CA LEU A 134 -0.85 -9.09 15.23
C LEU A 134 0.37 -10.02 15.04
N PRO A 135 0.64 -10.93 15.99
CA PRO A 135 1.81 -11.81 15.94
C PRO A 135 1.78 -12.83 14.80
N GLU A 136 0.59 -13.32 14.45
CA GLU A 136 0.37 -14.34 13.43
C GLU A 136 -0.05 -13.66 12.13
N LEU A 137 0.84 -13.63 11.14
CA LEU A 137 0.63 -12.99 9.85
C LEU A 137 0.68 -14.01 8.72
N GLU A 138 -0.28 -13.90 7.82
CA GLU A 138 -0.35 -14.76 6.64
C GLU A 138 0.71 -14.34 5.60
N GLU A 139 1.46 -15.32 5.11
CA GLU A 139 2.44 -15.12 4.05
C GLU A 139 1.75 -15.02 2.69
N PHE A 140 2.13 -14.02 1.91
CA PHE A 140 1.74 -13.88 0.53
C PHE A 140 2.64 -14.74 -0.37
N GLU A 141 2.07 -15.78 -0.95
CA GLU A 141 2.72 -16.54 -2.01
C GLU A 141 2.44 -15.86 -3.37
N PRO A 142 3.44 -15.22 -4.00
CA PRO A 142 3.25 -14.67 -5.32
C PRO A 142 2.97 -15.80 -6.30
N LEU A 143 1.98 -15.60 -7.18
CA LEU A 143 1.75 -16.49 -8.31
C LEU A 143 3.07 -16.68 -9.07
N SER A 144 3.52 -17.92 -9.16
CA SER A 144 4.73 -18.24 -9.88
C SER A 144 4.51 -18.04 -11.38
N ALA A 145 5.57 -17.79 -12.14
CA ALA A 145 5.48 -17.73 -13.60
C ALA A 145 4.94 -19.04 -14.21
N ALA A 146 5.02 -20.17 -13.48
CA ALA A 146 4.45 -21.44 -13.90
C ALA A 146 2.90 -21.47 -13.74
N ASP A 147 2.36 -20.74 -12.77
CA ASP A 147 0.91 -20.58 -12.55
C ASP A 147 0.28 -19.67 -13.60
N LEU A 148 1.06 -18.77 -14.19
CA LEU A 148 0.69 -17.97 -15.35
C LEU A 148 0.86 -18.72 -16.68
N SER A 149 0.68 -20.05 -16.68
CA SER A 149 0.63 -20.82 -17.92
C SER A 149 -0.51 -20.26 -18.79
N PRO A 150 -0.26 -19.88 -20.05
CA PRO A 150 -1.30 -19.53 -21.00
C PRO A 150 -2.07 -20.80 -21.39
N LYS A 151 -2.89 -21.32 -20.48
CA LYS A 151 -3.91 -22.30 -20.79
C LYS A 151 -5.22 -21.53 -20.88
N ASP A 152 -5.85 -21.65 -22.04
CA ASP A 152 -7.17 -21.13 -22.37
C ASP A 152 -7.25 -19.66 -22.82
N VAL A 153 -6.40 -19.28 -23.79
CA VAL A 153 -6.94 -18.52 -24.93
C VAL A 153 -7.50 -19.57 -25.88
N GLY A 154 -8.73 -19.99 -25.64
CA GLY A 154 -9.46 -20.81 -26.60
C GLY A 154 -9.52 -20.04 -27.92
N GLU A 155 -8.89 -20.60 -28.96
CA GLU A 155 -9.14 -20.21 -30.34
C GLU A 155 -10.64 -20.35 -30.59
N GLU A 156 -11.37 -19.24 -30.65
CA GLU A 156 -12.71 -19.27 -31.24
C GLU A 156 -12.55 -19.64 -32.73
N PRO A 157 -13.20 -20.71 -33.22
CA PRO A 157 -13.15 -21.04 -34.62
C PRO A 157 -13.91 -19.99 -35.43
N VAL A 158 -13.20 -19.40 -36.38
CA VAL A 158 -13.75 -18.62 -37.49
C VAL A 158 -14.78 -19.47 -38.22
N ASN A 159 -16.07 -19.14 -38.09
CA ASN A 159 -17.08 -19.63 -39.00
C ASN A 159 -17.88 -18.46 -39.57
N ALA A 160 -17.58 -18.17 -40.84
CA ALA A 160 -18.31 -17.23 -41.67
C ALA A 160 -19.49 -17.95 -42.36
N SER A 161 -20.67 -17.31 -42.37
CA SER A 161 -21.85 -17.52 -43.23
C SER A 161 -23.12 -17.26 -42.38
N GLY A 162 -24.04 -16.32 -42.62
CA GLY A 162 -24.43 -15.54 -43.80
C GLY A 162 -25.97 -15.51 -43.89
N ALA A 163 -26.55 -14.32 -44.17
CA ALA A 163 -27.97 -13.97 -44.45
C ALA A 163 -28.92 -13.76 -43.23
N GLU A 164 -29.78 -12.73 -43.11
CA GLU A 164 -30.22 -11.64 -44.00
C GLU A 164 -30.97 -10.52 -43.21
N CYS A 165 -30.75 -9.25 -43.61
CA CYS A 165 -31.51 -7.98 -43.52
C CYS A 165 -32.61 -7.75 -42.44
N THR A 166 -32.63 -6.62 -41.71
CA THR A 166 -33.05 -5.31 -42.25
C THR A 166 -32.64 -4.10 -41.37
N GLU A 167 -32.53 -2.96 -42.05
CA GLU A 167 -32.11 -1.61 -41.66
C GLU A 167 -32.78 -0.99 -40.41
N ILE A 168 -32.04 -0.14 -39.68
CA ILE A 168 -32.14 1.34 -39.73
C ILE A 168 -30.95 1.95 -38.95
N VAL A 169 -30.23 2.87 -39.60
CA VAL A 169 -29.19 3.76 -39.07
C VAL A 169 -29.86 5.12 -38.76
N PRO A 170 -29.47 5.87 -37.71
CA PRO A 170 -28.55 6.98 -37.97
C PRO A 170 -27.42 7.14 -36.94
N GLU A 171 -26.23 7.30 -37.51
CA GLU A 171 -25.18 8.28 -37.20
C GLU A 171 -24.47 8.29 -35.84
N ALA A 172 -23.17 8.03 -35.95
CA ALA A 172 -22.18 7.96 -34.89
C ALA A 172 -21.65 9.33 -34.47
N GLN A 173 -21.26 9.44 -33.20
CA GLN A 173 -20.09 10.24 -32.80
C GLN A 173 -18.97 9.31 -32.33
N PRO A 174 -17.70 9.66 -32.62
CA PRO A 174 -16.59 8.72 -32.57
C PRO A 174 -15.85 8.70 -31.24
N GLY A 175 -15.38 7.52 -30.87
CA GLY A 175 -14.01 7.36 -30.38
C GLY A 175 -13.76 7.59 -28.88
N TYR A 176 -14.18 6.64 -28.05
CA TYR A 176 -13.33 6.21 -26.93
C TYR A 176 -13.35 4.68 -26.89
N PRO A 177 -12.21 3.99 -27.08
CA PRO A 177 -12.17 2.58 -26.74
C PRO A 177 -12.44 2.46 -25.25
N ALA A 178 -13.38 1.59 -24.90
CA ALA A 178 -13.56 1.13 -23.53
C ALA A 178 -12.18 0.73 -22.99
N ARG A 179 -11.68 1.49 -22.00
CA ARG A 179 -10.52 1.05 -21.24
C ARG A 179 -10.92 -0.30 -20.66
N LYS A 180 -10.29 -1.36 -21.13
CA LYS A 180 -10.14 -2.56 -20.31
C LYS A 180 -9.57 -2.05 -19.00
N ASP A 181 -10.35 -2.12 -17.94
CA ASP A 181 -9.82 -2.10 -16.60
C ASP A 181 -8.92 -3.34 -16.53
N GLU A 182 -7.65 -3.15 -16.89
CA GLU A 182 -6.58 -4.05 -16.57
C GLU A 182 -6.50 -4.04 -15.05
N GLY A 183 -7.29 -4.91 -14.42
CA GLY A 183 -7.13 -5.37 -13.04
C GLY A 183 -5.84 -6.18 -12.92
N GLY A 184 -4.74 -5.66 -13.47
CA GLY A 184 -3.40 -6.11 -13.13
C GLY A 184 -3.14 -5.71 -11.70
N ASP A 185 -2.62 -6.66 -10.93
CA ASP A 185 -2.14 -6.44 -9.57
C ASP A 185 -1.27 -5.17 -9.56
N PHE A 186 -1.80 -4.11 -8.95
CA PHE A 186 -1.13 -2.80 -8.90
C PHE A 186 0.24 -2.95 -8.23
N MET A 187 0.38 -3.89 -7.28
CA MET A 187 1.65 -4.21 -6.64
C MET A 187 2.65 -4.75 -7.66
N ALA A 188 2.23 -5.64 -8.56
CA ALA A 188 3.07 -6.17 -9.64
C ALA A 188 3.59 -5.09 -10.60
N LEU A 189 2.84 -3.99 -10.78
CA LEU A 189 3.24 -2.85 -11.61
C LEU A 189 4.15 -1.85 -10.89
N THR A 190 4.07 -1.75 -9.56
CA THR A 190 4.90 -0.84 -8.75
C THR A 190 6.13 -1.51 -8.15
N ARG A 191 6.30 -2.85 -8.27
CA ARG A 191 7.56 -3.50 -7.90
C ARG A 191 8.71 -2.94 -8.74
N PRO A 192 9.85 -2.57 -8.13
CA PRO A 192 11.07 -2.35 -8.88
C PRO A 192 11.40 -3.60 -9.69
N LYS A 193 11.21 -3.55 -11.01
CA LYS A 193 11.65 -4.61 -11.93
C LYS A 193 13.17 -4.64 -11.83
N GLY A 194 13.69 -5.66 -11.18
CA GLY A 194 15.10 -5.73 -10.80
C GLY A 194 16.04 -5.42 -11.95
N VAL A 195 16.82 -4.37 -11.80
CA VAL A 195 18.21 -4.32 -12.26
C VAL A 195 19.03 -3.84 -11.07
N TYR A 196 19.68 -4.79 -10.39
CA TYR A 196 20.82 -4.47 -9.54
C TYR A 196 21.87 -3.77 -10.41
N ARG A 197 21.97 -2.45 -10.29
CA ARG A 197 23.23 -1.75 -10.52
C ARG A 197 23.58 -1.06 -9.23
N TRP A 198 24.47 -1.70 -8.48
CA TRP A 198 25.27 -1.07 -7.45
C TRP A 198 25.78 0.28 -7.96
N MET A 199 25.16 1.38 -7.55
CA MET A 199 25.87 2.65 -7.56
C MET A 199 26.81 2.60 -6.36
N ARG A 200 28.08 2.32 -6.67
CA ARG A 200 29.19 2.72 -5.81
C ARG A 200 28.97 4.18 -5.43
N PHE A 201 28.72 4.47 -4.16
CA PHE A 201 28.94 5.79 -3.61
C PHE A 201 30.46 6.02 -3.56
N PRO A 202 31.04 6.99 -4.29
CA PRO A 202 32.39 7.45 -4.01
C PRO A 202 32.29 8.41 -2.84
N GLY A 203 32.73 7.99 -1.65
CA GLY A 203 32.78 8.90 -0.49
C GLY A 203 32.60 8.27 0.88
N PHE A 204 33.05 7.04 1.10
CA PHE A 204 33.31 6.54 2.45
C PHE A 204 34.82 6.67 2.72
N HIS A 205 35.22 7.80 3.32
CA HIS A 205 36.41 7.84 4.15
C HIS A 205 35.97 7.65 5.59
N SER A 206 36.38 6.53 6.16
CA SER A 206 36.50 6.25 7.59
C SER A 206 37.87 5.58 7.76
N PRO A 207 38.54 5.58 8.93
CA PRO A 207 38.21 6.15 10.25
C PRO A 207 39.36 6.99 10.86
N ARG A 208 39.08 7.82 11.88
CA ARG A 208 40.02 8.07 13.00
C ARG A 208 39.19 8.36 14.25
N GLU A 209 39.12 7.37 15.13
CA GLU A 209 39.91 7.29 16.37
C GLU A 209 39.33 8.17 17.46
N TRP A 210 38.63 7.51 18.38
CA TRP A 210 38.49 7.96 19.75
C TRP A 210 39.88 7.96 20.39
N GLN A 211 40.30 9.10 20.92
CA GLN A 211 41.30 9.18 21.97
C GLN A 211 40.73 10.04 23.09
N GLU A 212 40.48 9.39 24.22
CA GLU A 212 40.49 10.00 25.54
C GLU A 212 41.90 10.56 25.80
N ASP A 213 42.01 11.76 26.40
CA ASP A 213 42.87 12.03 27.56
C ASP A 213 43.05 13.54 27.84
N TRP A 214 42.80 13.91 29.11
CA TRP A 214 43.00 15.18 29.86
C TRP A 214 42.08 16.38 29.60
#